data_AF-K2N0Q2-F1
#
_entry.id   AF-K2N0Q2-F1
#
_cell.length_a   1.000
_cell.length_b   1.000
_cell.length_c   1.000
_cell.angle_alpha   90.00
_cell.angle_beta   90.00
_cell.angle_gamma   90.00
#
_symmetry.space_group_name_H-M   'P 1'
#
loop_
_entity.id
_entity.type
_entity.pdbx_description
1 polymer ?
#
loop_
_entity_poly.entity_id
_entity_poly.type
_entity_poly.pdbx_seq_one_letter_code
_entity_poly.pdbx_strand_id
1 'polypeptide(L)'
;MKGRNVLLFAFVLLLLPLLNLHIVSFASAQSSPAVSEHIIVIGGPNWESVVQNNVTGLKAALIKDIGPQLLRKYAFLTIINVSSVEFSKNLRVHVTVLQALLSNGPSSRLLHLWPPDEANSMITQGAFSNTLALHPGPEKATVISVQLAEKENGSIINDEFLLRLFKLGYAIICLMAVLLFIVLVWMCCQGCGSKPVEEDNEPYPVN
;
A
#
# COMPACT_ATOMS: atom_id res chain seq x y z
N MET A 1 -24.50 -28.50 33.08
CA MET A 1 -23.19 -28.40 32.36
C MET A 1 -23.30 -28.36 30.82
N LYS A 2 -24.47 -28.13 30.20
CA LYS A 2 -24.61 -28.11 28.72
C LYS A 2 -24.39 -26.73 28.04
N GLY A 3 -24.61 -25.62 28.74
CA GLY A 3 -24.51 -24.27 28.13
C GLY A 3 -23.09 -23.70 28.01
N ARG A 4 -22.18 -24.07 28.91
CA ARG A 4 -20.81 -23.48 28.97
C ARG A 4 -19.93 -23.91 27.78
N ASN A 5 -20.13 -25.12 27.27
CA ASN A 5 -19.38 -25.65 26.13
C ASN A 5 -19.89 -25.11 24.79
N VAL A 6 -21.18 -24.75 24.69
CA VAL A 6 -21.77 -24.14 23.48
C VAL A 6 -21.26 -22.71 23.30
N LEU A 7 -21.12 -21.95 24.39
CA LEU A 7 -20.57 -20.59 24.38
C LEU A 7 -19.09 -20.57 23.96
N LEU A 8 -18.28 -21.51 24.45
CA LEU A 8 -16.88 -21.64 24.02
C LEU A 8 -16.77 -22.03 22.54
N PHE A 9 -17.63 -22.93 22.06
CA PHE A 9 -17.67 -23.29 20.63
C PHE A 9 -18.07 -22.12 19.74
N ALA A 10 -19.07 -21.33 20.15
CA ALA A 10 -19.47 -20.12 19.44
C ALA A 10 -18.36 -19.06 19.42
N PHE A 11 -17.63 -18.90 20.53
CA PHE A 11 -16.51 -17.94 20.62
C PHE A 11 -15.33 -18.35 19.73
N VAL A 12 -15.00 -19.65 19.69
CA VAL A 12 -13.94 -20.19 18.82
C VAL A 12 -14.32 -20.09 17.33
N LEU A 13 -15.58 -20.38 16.99
CA LEU A 13 -16.09 -20.21 15.61
C LEU A 13 -16.12 -18.76 15.15
N LEU A 14 -16.27 -17.80 16.07
CA LEU A 14 -16.27 -16.36 15.76
C LEU A 14 -14.85 -15.80 15.64
N LEU A 15 -13.87 -16.37 16.36
CA LEU A 15 -12.45 -16.01 16.29
C LEU A 15 -11.72 -16.58 15.06
N LEU A 16 -12.14 -17.75 14.55
CA LEU A 16 -11.52 -18.35 13.35
C LEU A 16 -11.55 -17.45 12.10
N PRO A 17 -12.67 -16.79 11.73
CA PRO A 17 -12.68 -15.88 10.58
C PRO A 17 -11.89 -14.59 10.82
N LEU A 18 -11.80 -14.11 12.08
CA LEU A 18 -10.97 -12.95 12.46
C LEU A 18 -9.47 -13.22 12.27
N LEU A 19 -9.01 -14.45 12.53
CA LEU A 19 -7.61 -14.84 12.32
C LEU A 19 -7.26 -14.97 10.83
N ASN A 20 -8.22 -15.34 9.99
CA ASN A 20 -8.03 -15.46 8.53
C ASN A 20 -8.05 -14.11 7.79
N LEU A 21 -8.58 -13.04 8.40
CA LEU A 21 -8.55 -11.70 7.80
C LEU A 21 -7.14 -11.06 7.80
N HIS A 22 -6.20 -11.57 8.59
CA HIS A 22 -4.84 -11.01 8.68
C HIS A 22 -3.85 -11.53 7.63
N ILE A 23 -4.22 -12.49 6.78
CA ILE A 23 -3.25 -13.15 5.86
C ILE A 23 -3.46 -12.79 4.39
N VAL A 24 -4.52 -12.05 4.01
CA VAL A 24 -4.75 -11.68 2.61
C VAL A 24 -4.58 -10.18 2.39
N SER A 25 -3.35 -9.71 2.53
CA SER A 25 -2.89 -8.47 1.89
C SER A 25 -2.14 -8.81 0.61
N PHE A 26 -2.76 -9.54 -0.32
CA PHE A 26 -2.22 -9.69 -1.67
C PHE A 26 -3.33 -9.58 -2.70
N ALA A 27 -3.01 -8.83 -3.75
CA ALA A 27 -3.83 -8.50 -4.91
C ALA A 27 -4.92 -7.44 -4.66
N SER A 28 -4.50 -6.17 -4.49
CA SER A 28 -5.30 -5.12 -5.11
C SER A 28 -5.17 -5.28 -6.62
N ALA A 29 -6.29 -5.50 -7.30
CA ALA A 29 -6.36 -5.35 -8.74
C ALA A 29 -6.11 -3.85 -9.05
N GLN A 30 -4.86 -3.50 -9.36
CA GLN A 30 -4.49 -2.13 -9.68
C GLN A 30 -5.01 -1.79 -11.08
N SER A 31 -6.25 -1.28 -11.14
CA SER A 31 -6.82 -0.72 -12.37
C SER A 31 -6.42 0.74 -12.60
N SER A 32 -5.79 1.38 -11.62
CA SER A 32 -5.39 2.79 -11.70
C SER A 32 -3.94 2.92 -12.16
N PRO A 33 -3.60 3.93 -12.97
CA PRO A 33 -2.21 4.22 -13.34
C PRO A 33 -1.32 4.39 -12.10
N ALA A 34 -0.16 3.74 -12.10
CA ALA A 34 0.86 3.89 -11.08
C ALA A 34 1.78 5.05 -11.46
N VAL A 35 2.01 5.96 -10.51
CA VAL A 35 2.94 7.09 -10.68
C VAL A 35 4.02 7.00 -9.60
N SER A 36 5.27 7.15 -10.02
CA SER A 36 6.43 7.15 -9.13
C SER A 36 7.37 8.30 -9.50
N GLU A 37 8.04 8.86 -8.50
CA GLU A 37 8.98 9.97 -8.65
C GLU A 37 10.36 9.54 -8.15
N HIS A 38 11.39 9.92 -8.91
CA HIS A 38 12.76 9.46 -8.72
C HIS A 38 13.71 10.64 -8.82
N ILE A 39 14.75 10.63 -8.01
CA ILE A 39 15.85 11.58 -8.02
C ILE A 39 17.10 10.83 -8.45
N ILE A 40 17.66 11.24 -9.58
CA ILE A 40 18.91 10.70 -10.12
C ILE A 40 20.00 11.74 -9.87
N VAL A 41 21.07 11.31 -9.23
CA VAL A 41 22.23 12.15 -8.94
C VAL A 41 23.41 11.63 -9.75
N ILE A 42 23.94 12.47 -10.63
CA ILE A 42 25.09 12.17 -11.49
C ILE A 42 26.25 13.07 -11.10
N GLY A 43 27.36 12.43 -10.76
CA GLY A 43 28.62 13.06 -10.42
C GLY A 43 29.41 13.50 -11.65
N GLY A 44 30.40 14.33 -11.40
CA GLY A 44 31.28 14.89 -12.43
C GLY A 44 31.19 16.42 -12.45
N PRO A 45 32.29 17.11 -12.75
CA PRO A 45 32.31 18.58 -12.82
C PRO A 45 31.56 19.10 -14.06
N ASN A 46 31.33 20.40 -14.16
CA ASN A 46 30.91 21.08 -15.41
C ASN A 46 29.56 20.66 -16.03
N TRP A 47 28.69 19.96 -15.29
CA TRP A 47 27.31 19.70 -15.73
C TRP A 47 26.51 20.99 -15.96
N GLU A 48 26.87 22.08 -15.28
CA GLU A 48 26.25 23.41 -15.47
C GLU A 48 26.19 23.83 -16.94
N SER A 49 27.28 23.64 -17.70
CA SER A 49 27.32 23.99 -19.13
C SER A 49 26.33 23.16 -19.95
N VAL A 50 26.15 21.88 -19.61
CA VAL A 50 25.17 21.01 -20.28
C VAL A 50 23.74 21.43 -19.93
N VAL A 51 23.49 21.77 -18.67
CA VAL A 51 22.18 22.24 -18.21
C VAL A 51 21.81 23.58 -18.84
N GLN A 52 22.75 24.52 -18.97
CA GLN A 52 22.48 25.83 -19.56
C GLN A 52 22.36 25.77 -21.09
N ASN A 53 23.19 24.98 -21.77
CA ASN A 53 23.30 25.01 -23.23
C ASN A 53 22.57 23.87 -23.94
N ASN A 54 22.31 22.74 -23.28
CA ASN A 54 21.75 21.54 -23.91
C ASN A 54 20.83 20.73 -22.97
N VAL A 55 19.95 21.41 -22.22
CA VAL A 55 19.00 20.73 -21.32
C VAL A 55 18.07 19.75 -22.07
N THR A 56 17.67 20.09 -23.30
CA THR A 56 16.78 19.23 -24.11
C THR A 56 17.48 17.94 -24.52
N GLY A 57 18.73 18.02 -24.97
CA GLY A 57 19.54 16.83 -25.29
C GLY A 57 19.81 15.98 -24.05
N LEU A 58 20.04 16.61 -22.91
CA LEU A 58 20.20 15.93 -21.63
C LEU A 58 18.94 15.16 -21.21
N LYS A 59 17.76 15.81 -21.27
CA LYS A 59 16.47 15.15 -20.99
C LYS A 59 16.22 13.97 -21.93
N ALA A 60 16.50 14.14 -23.22
CA ALA A 60 16.35 13.06 -24.20
C ALA A 60 17.30 11.89 -23.94
N ALA A 61 18.56 12.16 -23.58
CA ALA A 61 19.54 11.13 -23.23
C ALA A 61 19.11 10.35 -21.97
N LEU A 62 18.63 11.04 -20.95
CA LEU A 62 18.08 10.43 -19.73
C LEU A 62 16.91 9.50 -20.05
N ILE A 63 15.93 9.98 -20.83
CA ILE A 63 14.78 9.15 -21.25
C ILE A 63 15.25 7.95 -22.07
N LYS A 64 16.27 8.12 -22.92
CA LYS A 64 16.84 7.03 -23.74
C LYS A 64 17.57 5.98 -22.90
N ASP A 65 18.18 6.37 -21.78
CA ASP A 65 18.83 5.43 -20.88
C ASP A 65 17.83 4.72 -19.95
N ILE A 66 16.82 5.43 -19.47
CA ILE A 66 15.79 4.90 -18.54
C ILE A 66 14.75 4.05 -19.29
N GLY A 67 14.33 4.50 -20.48
CA GLY A 67 13.28 3.90 -21.29
C GLY A 67 13.42 2.39 -21.45
N PRO A 68 14.56 1.88 -21.95
CA PRO A 68 14.76 0.44 -22.15
C PRO A 68 14.64 -0.39 -20.86
N GLN A 69 14.95 0.19 -19.70
CA GLN A 69 14.80 -0.51 -18.41
C GLN A 69 13.34 -0.63 -18.00
N LEU A 70 12.50 0.34 -18.39
CA LEU A 70 11.12 0.41 -17.94
C LEU A 70 10.08 -0.03 -18.96
N LEU A 71 10.43 -0.03 -20.24
CA LEU A 71 9.52 -0.34 -21.33
C LEU A 71 9.22 -1.84 -21.40
N ARG A 72 8.00 -2.21 -21.07
CA ARG A 72 7.43 -3.52 -21.37
C ARG A 72 6.34 -3.39 -22.42
N LYS A 73 6.75 -3.44 -23.70
CA LYS A 73 5.96 -3.18 -24.92
C LYS A 73 4.55 -3.79 -24.95
N TYR A 74 4.36 -4.96 -24.33
CA TYR A 74 3.09 -5.70 -24.36
C TYR A 74 2.36 -5.73 -23.02
N ALA A 75 2.92 -5.10 -21.98
CA ALA A 75 2.34 -5.09 -20.64
C ALA A 75 1.88 -3.70 -20.21
N PHE A 76 2.73 -2.69 -20.38
CA PHE A 76 2.53 -1.36 -19.81
C PHE A 76 2.69 -0.26 -20.84
N LEU A 77 1.80 0.73 -20.79
CA LEU A 77 2.06 2.05 -21.32
C LEU A 77 2.91 2.76 -20.28
N THR A 78 4.16 3.04 -20.61
CA THR A 78 5.10 3.72 -19.73
C THR A 78 5.42 5.10 -20.30
N ILE A 79 5.23 6.14 -19.49
CA ILE A 79 5.58 7.52 -19.80
C ILE A 79 6.65 7.96 -18.80
N ILE A 80 7.79 8.43 -19.31
CA ILE A 80 8.90 8.94 -18.50
C ILE A 80 9.00 10.43 -18.78
N ASN A 81 8.93 11.24 -17.74
CA ASN A 81 9.08 12.69 -17.82
C ASN A 81 10.22 13.15 -16.92
N VAL A 82 11.04 14.08 -17.42
CA VAL A 82 12.09 14.74 -16.63
C VAL A 82 11.58 16.10 -16.19
N SER A 83 11.07 16.17 -14.96
CA SER A 83 10.36 17.33 -14.41
C SER A 83 11.30 18.49 -14.12
N SER A 84 12.39 18.25 -13.39
CA SER A 84 13.41 19.25 -13.10
C SER A 84 14.82 18.70 -13.31
N VAL A 85 15.73 19.62 -13.64
CA VAL A 85 17.16 19.37 -13.76
C VAL A 85 17.86 20.51 -13.04
N GLU A 86 18.62 20.17 -12.02
CA GLU A 86 19.29 21.12 -11.15
C GLU A 86 20.78 20.80 -11.07
N PHE A 87 21.59 21.84 -10.91
CA PHE A 87 23.01 21.71 -10.67
C PHE A 87 23.41 22.56 -9.47
N SER A 88 24.00 21.92 -8.45
CA SER A 88 24.54 22.61 -7.27
C SER A 88 25.99 22.19 -6.96
N LYS A 89 26.37 20.96 -7.34
CA LYS A 89 27.73 20.39 -7.34
C LYS A 89 27.77 19.16 -8.25
N ASN A 90 26.73 18.34 -8.10
CA ASN A 90 26.37 17.24 -8.96
C ASN A 90 25.13 17.62 -9.76
N LEU A 91 24.91 16.91 -10.87
CA LEU A 91 23.67 16.98 -11.60
C LEU A 91 22.59 16.22 -10.83
N ARG A 92 21.50 16.89 -10.47
CA ARG A 92 20.33 16.30 -9.83
C ARG A 92 19.16 16.38 -10.80
N VAL A 93 18.51 15.26 -11.05
CA VAL A 93 17.44 15.14 -12.02
C VAL A 93 16.22 14.54 -11.34
N HIS A 94 15.09 15.22 -11.46
CA HIS A 94 13.80 14.67 -11.03
C HIS A 94 13.11 14.02 -12.22
N VAL A 95 12.72 12.76 -12.04
CA VAL A 95 12.08 11.95 -13.06
C VAL A 95 10.77 11.41 -12.53
N THR A 96 9.70 11.64 -13.28
CA THR A 96 8.39 11.05 -13.01
C THR A 96 8.16 9.91 -14.00
N VAL A 97 7.78 8.75 -13.48
CA VAL A 97 7.43 7.57 -14.26
C VAL A 97 5.96 7.27 -14.02
N LEU A 98 5.18 7.27 -15.10
CA LEU A 98 3.79 6.82 -15.12
C LEU A 98 3.71 5.48 -15.85
N GLN A 99 3.04 4.52 -15.22
CA GLN A 99 2.75 3.22 -15.83
C GLN A 99 1.25 2.93 -15.78
N ALA A 100 0.70 2.53 -16.91
CA ALA A 100 -0.68 2.08 -17.03
C ALA A 100 -0.73 0.73 -17.75
N LEU A 101 -1.67 -0.14 -17.37
CA LEU A 101 -1.86 -1.42 -18.04
C LEU A 101 -2.37 -1.19 -19.47
N LEU A 102 -1.85 -1.91 -20.46
CA LEU A 102 -2.50 -1.98 -21.77
C LEU A 102 -3.80 -2.79 -21.64
N SER A 103 -4.94 -2.18 -21.95
CA SER A 103 -6.27 -2.78 -21.75
C SER A 103 -6.59 -3.97 -22.66
N ASN A 104 -5.76 -4.29 -23.65
CA ASN A 104 -6.17 -5.11 -24.80
C ASN A 104 -5.61 -6.55 -24.82
N GLY A 105 -5.10 -7.05 -23.69
CA GLY A 105 -4.57 -8.40 -23.59
C GLY A 105 -5.49 -9.36 -22.82
N PRO A 106 -5.65 -10.63 -23.23
CA PRO A 106 -6.41 -11.65 -22.46
C PRO A 106 -5.80 -11.95 -21.08
N SER A 107 -4.60 -11.42 -20.79
CA SER A 107 -3.85 -11.57 -19.55
C SER A 107 -3.64 -10.26 -18.79
N SER A 108 -4.34 -9.16 -19.12
CA SER A 108 -4.17 -7.86 -18.43
C SER A 108 -4.35 -7.95 -16.91
N ARG A 109 -5.25 -8.84 -16.45
CA ARG A 109 -5.47 -9.17 -15.03
C ARG A 109 -4.30 -9.87 -14.31
N LEU A 110 -3.36 -10.43 -15.07
CA LEU A 110 -2.14 -11.10 -14.55
C LEU A 110 -0.94 -10.16 -14.50
N LEU A 111 -1.08 -8.95 -15.04
CA LEU A 111 -0.02 -7.96 -15.05
C LEU A 111 -0.08 -7.13 -13.77
N HIS A 112 1.06 -7.03 -13.09
CA HIS A 112 1.22 -6.18 -11.92
C HIS A 112 1.99 -4.92 -12.32
N LEU A 113 1.41 -3.74 -12.11
CA LEU A 113 2.14 -2.47 -12.26
C LEU A 113 3.29 -2.44 -11.27
N TRP A 114 4.46 -1.99 -11.69
CA TRP A 114 5.59 -1.99 -10.77
C TRP A 114 5.37 -1.00 -9.64
N PRO A 115 5.61 -1.42 -8.38
CA PRO A 115 5.68 -0.49 -7.28
C PRO A 115 6.87 0.48 -7.48
N PRO A 116 6.84 1.66 -6.83
CA PRO A 116 7.92 2.64 -6.94
C PRO A 116 9.32 2.04 -6.71
N ASP A 117 9.47 1.14 -5.74
CA ASP A 117 10.74 0.48 -5.43
C ASP A 117 11.27 -0.39 -6.57
N GLU A 118 10.37 -1.11 -7.28
CA GLU A 118 10.76 -1.95 -8.41
C GLU A 118 11.14 -1.08 -9.61
N ALA A 119 10.38 -0.02 -9.88
CA ALA A 119 10.76 0.98 -10.89
C ALA A 119 12.13 1.62 -10.56
N ASN A 120 12.37 1.99 -9.31
CA ASN A 120 13.65 2.53 -8.84
C ASN A 120 14.79 1.54 -9.05
N SER A 121 14.58 0.26 -8.72
CA SER A 121 15.57 -0.81 -8.95
C SER A 121 15.92 -0.96 -10.43
N MET A 122 14.91 -0.93 -11.31
CA MET A 122 15.12 -1.01 -12.76
C MET A 122 15.88 0.22 -13.29
N ILE A 123 15.56 1.43 -12.83
CA ILE A 123 16.28 2.65 -13.19
C ILE A 123 17.74 2.58 -12.71
N THR A 124 17.96 2.09 -11.50
CA THR A 124 19.30 1.96 -10.90
C THR A 124 20.21 1.05 -11.71
N GLN A 125 19.65 0.01 -12.34
CA GLN A 125 20.40 -0.91 -13.20
C GLN A 125 20.77 -0.30 -14.56
N GLY A 126 20.24 0.88 -14.91
CA GLY A 126 20.60 1.59 -16.13
C GLY A 126 22.08 1.96 -16.17
N ALA A 127 22.73 1.80 -17.32
CA ALA A 127 24.13 2.19 -17.50
C ALA A 127 24.33 3.70 -17.70
N PHE A 128 23.26 4.44 -17.99
CA PHE A 128 23.26 5.89 -18.28
C PHE A 128 24.26 6.32 -19.36
N SER A 129 24.60 5.44 -20.30
CA SER A 129 25.68 5.67 -21.27
C SER A 129 25.44 6.88 -22.16
N ASN A 130 24.19 7.16 -22.56
CA ASN A 130 23.89 8.32 -23.41
C ASN A 130 24.01 9.61 -22.60
N THR A 131 23.54 9.60 -21.35
CA THR A 131 23.60 10.73 -20.44
C THR A 131 25.04 11.07 -20.06
N LEU A 132 25.81 10.07 -19.66
CA LEU A 132 27.22 10.23 -19.26
C LEU A 132 28.10 10.69 -20.44
N ALA A 133 27.76 10.34 -21.68
CA ALA A 133 28.48 10.81 -22.87
C ALA A 133 28.32 12.31 -23.15
N LEU A 134 27.33 12.98 -22.54
CA LEU A 134 27.16 14.43 -22.66
C LEU A 134 28.06 15.21 -21.70
N HIS A 135 28.78 14.53 -20.80
CA HIS A 135 29.67 15.17 -19.86
C HIS A 135 30.87 15.82 -20.57
N PRO A 136 31.12 17.13 -20.39
CA PRO A 136 32.14 17.85 -21.16
C PRO A 136 33.55 17.77 -20.55
N GLY A 137 33.76 17.00 -19.47
CA GLY A 137 35.02 16.96 -18.73
C GLY A 137 35.95 15.82 -19.16
N PRO A 138 37.27 15.94 -18.87
CA PRO A 138 38.21 14.83 -19.03
C PRO A 138 38.01 13.73 -17.98
N GLU A 139 37.40 14.08 -16.85
CA GLU A 139 37.02 13.15 -15.80
C GLU A 139 35.76 12.40 -16.17
N LYS A 140 35.70 11.11 -15.84
CA LYS A 140 34.53 10.29 -16.15
C LYS A 140 33.39 10.63 -15.20
N ALA A 141 32.28 11.13 -15.72
CA ALA A 141 31.05 11.23 -14.96
C ALA A 141 30.52 9.85 -14.56
N THR A 142 29.89 9.76 -13.39
CA THR A 142 29.33 8.52 -12.85
C THR A 142 27.99 8.78 -12.19
N VAL A 143 27.07 7.82 -12.29
CA VAL A 143 25.83 7.87 -11.50
C VAL A 143 26.19 7.61 -10.04
N ILE A 144 25.83 8.54 -9.17
CA ILE A 144 26.07 8.44 -7.72
C ILE A 144 24.94 7.69 -7.05
N SER A 145 23.70 8.05 -7.39
CA SER A 145 22.52 7.42 -6.79
C SER A 145 21.27 7.60 -7.64
N VAL A 146 20.37 6.62 -7.53
CA VAL A 146 18.97 6.72 -7.95
C VAL A 146 18.15 6.44 -6.70
N GLN A 147 17.28 7.37 -6.34
CA GLN A 147 16.48 7.31 -5.12
C GLN A 147 15.04 7.64 -5.45
N LEU A 148 14.09 7.10 -4.70
CA LEU A 148 12.73 7.61 -4.73
C LEU A 148 12.73 9.04 -4.22
N ALA A 149 12.02 9.93 -4.92
CA ALA A 149 11.71 11.23 -4.35
C ALA A 149 10.85 10.95 -3.12
N GLU A 150 11.34 11.30 -1.94
CA GLU A 150 10.57 11.19 -0.72
C GLU A 150 9.29 12.00 -0.93
N LYS A 151 8.15 11.31 -1.06
CA LYS A 151 6.87 11.99 -0.95
C LYS A 151 6.92 12.64 0.43
N GLU A 152 6.90 13.97 0.49
CA GLU A 152 6.38 14.61 1.69
C GLU A 152 5.04 13.92 1.93
N ASN A 153 5.02 13.08 2.97
CA ASN A 153 3.87 12.30 3.34
C ASN A 153 2.81 13.25 3.92
N GLY A 154 2.21 14.07 3.07
CA GLY A 154 0.77 14.27 3.15
C GLY A 154 0.19 12.89 2.92
N SER A 155 -0.17 12.22 4.02
CA SER A 155 -0.61 10.84 4.05
C SER A 155 -1.77 10.60 3.07
N ILE A 156 -1.47 10.28 1.82
CA ILE A 156 -2.41 9.59 0.95
C ILE A 156 -2.36 8.11 1.34
N ILE A 157 -2.63 7.82 2.62
CA ILE A 157 -3.34 6.58 2.90
C ILE A 157 -4.68 6.86 2.25
N ASN A 158 -4.95 6.26 1.08
CA ASN A 158 -6.18 6.46 0.32
C ASN A 158 -7.33 6.62 1.31
N ASP A 159 -8.02 7.77 1.31
CA ASP A 159 -9.11 8.06 2.25
C ASP A 159 -10.12 6.91 2.28
N GLU A 160 -10.25 6.20 1.16
CA GLU A 160 -11.05 4.99 1.01
C GLU A 160 -10.58 3.79 1.86
N PHE A 161 -9.27 3.58 2.01
CA PHE A 161 -8.71 2.51 2.85
C PHE A 161 -8.88 2.83 4.34
N LEU A 162 -8.60 4.07 4.77
CA LEU A 162 -8.87 4.50 6.15
C LEU A 162 -10.36 4.44 6.47
N LEU A 163 -11.22 4.90 5.57
CA LEU A 163 -12.66 4.83 5.74
C LEU A 163 -13.16 3.37 5.83
N ARG A 164 -12.59 2.45 5.04
CA ARG A 164 -12.90 1.02 5.12
C ARG A 164 -12.44 0.43 6.46
N LEU A 165 -11.26 0.79 6.96
CA LEU A 165 -10.76 0.41 8.28
C LEU A 165 -11.65 0.93 9.40
N PHE A 166 -12.05 2.20 9.36
CA PHE A 166 -12.97 2.79 10.34
C PHE A 166 -14.34 2.13 10.30
N LYS A 167 -14.90 1.86 9.11
CA LYS A 167 -16.18 1.14 8.96
C LYS A 167 -16.12 -0.28 9.52
N LEU A 168 -15.03 -1.01 9.27
CA LEU A 168 -14.82 -2.36 9.80
C LEU A 168 -14.69 -2.32 11.33
N GLY A 169 -13.87 -1.41 11.87
CA GLY A 169 -13.70 -1.24 13.31
C GLY A 169 -15.01 -0.87 14.00
N TYR A 170 -15.78 0.06 13.43
CA TYR A 170 -17.08 0.45 13.95
C TYR A 170 -18.08 -0.71 13.95
N ALA A 171 -18.15 -1.50 12.87
CA ALA A 171 -19.01 -2.67 12.78
C ALA A 171 -18.68 -3.71 13.86
N ILE A 172 -17.39 -3.95 14.14
CA ILE A 172 -16.95 -4.88 15.19
C ILE A 172 -17.36 -4.36 16.58
N ILE A 173 -17.16 -3.07 16.86
CA ILE A 173 -17.56 -2.47 18.15
C ILE A 173 -19.07 -2.58 18.35
N CYS A 174 -19.88 -2.27 17.32
CA CYS A 174 -21.33 -2.41 17.39
C CYS A 174 -21.74 -3.87 17.65
N LEU A 175 -21.12 -4.83 16.97
CA LEU A 175 -21.38 -6.25 17.18
C LEU A 175 -21.08 -6.66 18.63
N MET A 176 -19.93 -6.24 19.17
CA MET A 176 -19.54 -6.53 20.57
C MET A 176 -20.52 -5.90 21.56
N ALA A 177 -20.96 -4.66 21.33
CA ALA A 177 -21.92 -3.97 22.18
C ALA A 177 -23.28 -4.68 22.20
N VAL A 178 -23.78 -5.13 21.04
CA VAL A 178 -25.03 -5.89 20.93
C VAL A 178 -24.92 -7.22 21.66
N LEU A 179 -23.82 -7.95 21.49
CA LEU A 179 -23.59 -9.22 22.21
C LEU A 179 -23.54 -9.01 23.72
N LEU A 180 -22.86 -7.95 24.18
CA LEU A 180 -22.79 -7.60 25.60
C LEU A 180 -24.17 -7.25 26.16
N PHE A 181 -24.98 -6.50 25.41
CA PHE A 181 -26.36 -6.21 25.78
C PHE A 181 -27.21 -7.48 25.93
N ILE A 182 -27.10 -8.42 24.98
CA ILE A 182 -27.80 -9.71 25.05
C ILE A 182 -27.41 -10.49 26.31
N VAL A 183 -26.11 -10.54 26.64
CA VAL A 183 -25.63 -11.21 27.85
C VAL A 183 -26.17 -10.55 29.12
N LEU A 184 -26.18 -9.21 29.18
CA LEU A 184 -26.73 -8.47 30.31
C LEU A 184 -28.23 -8.74 30.50
N VAL A 185 -29.02 -8.68 29.43
CA VAL A 185 -30.45 -9.00 29.47
C VAL A 185 -30.66 -10.44 29.94
N TRP A 186 -29.87 -11.39 29.43
CA TRP A 186 -29.94 -12.78 29.84
C TRP A 186 -29.60 -12.98 31.33
N MET A 187 -28.56 -12.31 31.84
CA MET A 187 -28.20 -12.35 33.27
C MET A 187 -29.29 -11.72 34.14
N CYS A 188 -29.92 -10.62 33.71
CA CYS A 188 -31.07 -10.03 34.39
C CYS A 188 -32.29 -10.96 34.37
N CYS A 189 -32.58 -11.64 33.26
CA CYS A 189 -33.67 -12.60 33.16
C CYS A 189 -33.46 -13.86 34.00
N GLN A 190 -32.22 -14.35 34.15
CA GLN A 190 -31.91 -15.45 35.06
C GLN A 190 -31.88 -15.01 36.53
N GLY A 191 -31.39 -13.80 36.81
CA GLY A 191 -31.38 -13.22 38.16
C GLY A 191 -32.78 -12.94 38.72
N CYS A 192 -33.73 -12.54 37.87
CA CYS A 192 -35.12 -12.30 38.27
C CYS A 192 -36.00 -13.56 38.26
N GLY A 193 -35.50 -14.70 37.79
CA GLY A 193 -36.24 -15.96 37.67
C GLY A 193 -36.12 -16.90 38.88
N SER A 194 -35.24 -16.60 39.84
CA SER A 194 -35.07 -17.43 41.04
C SER A 194 -36.13 -17.06 42.08
N LYS A 195 -37.37 -17.50 41.86
CA LYS A 195 -38.40 -17.46 42.91
C LYS A 195 -37.94 -18.36 44.07
N PRO A 196 -38.00 -17.91 45.34
CA PRO A 196 -37.76 -18.79 46.47
C PRO A 196 -38.82 -19.90 46.46
N VAL A 197 -38.36 -21.14 46.65
CA VAL A 197 -39.24 -22.28 46.92
C VAL A 197 -39.82 -22.04 48.31
N GLU A 198 -41.12 -21.75 48.40
CA GLU A 198 -41.85 -21.71 49.67
C GLU A 198 -41.82 -23.12 50.29
N GLU A 199 -41.21 -23.20 51.47
CA GLU A 199 -41.12 -24.35 52.34
C GLU A 199 -42.38 -24.41 53.22
N ASP A 200 -43.08 -25.53 53.12
CA ASP A 200 -44.06 -26.17 54.03
C ASP A 200 -45.16 -25.34 54.74
N ASN A 201 -46.39 -25.89 54.67
CA ASN A 201 -47.21 -26.21 55.85
C ASN A 201 -48.44 -27.04 55.40
N GLU A 202 -48.30 -28.37 55.37
CA GLU A 202 -49.47 -29.26 55.48
C GLU A 202 -49.96 -29.27 56.95
N PRO A 203 -51.27 -29.05 57.23
CA PRO A 203 -51.81 -29.28 58.56
C PRO A 203 -52.22 -30.75 58.70
N TYR A 204 -51.58 -31.47 59.61
CA TYR A 204 -52.03 -32.79 60.06
C TYR A 204 -53.42 -32.70 60.74
N PRO A 205 -54.29 -33.71 60.59
CA PRO A 205 -55.61 -33.70 61.22
C PRO A 205 -55.51 -34.01 62.72
N VAL A 206 -56.28 -33.26 63.49
CA VAL A 206 -56.50 -33.48 64.93
C VAL A 206 -57.49 -34.62 65.12
N ASN A 207 -57.16 -35.55 66.03
CA ASN A 207 -58.11 -36.36 66.77
C ASN A 207 -57.97 -36.00 68.24
#